data_AF-A0A245ZL87-F1
#
_entry.id   AF-A0A245ZL87-F1
#
_cell.length_a   1.000
_cell.length_b   1.000
_cell.length_c   1.000
_cell.angle_alpha   90.00
_cell.angle_beta   90.00
_cell.angle_gamma   90.00
#
_symmetry.space_group_name_H-M   'P 1'
#
loop_
_entity.id
_entity.type
_entity.pdbx_description
1 polymer ?
#
loop_
_entity_poly.entity_id
_entity_poly.type
_entity_poly.pdbx_seq_one_letter_code
_entity_poly.pdbx_strand_id
1 'polypeptide(L)'
;MAQQQTIGLHGTVVAFAPPAAARLTPTQLKVLEGVYSGLLNKQIAYDLGIAEATVKAHMTALMRKLNVRNRTQVALAAQAMGFGQRLAG
;
A
#
# COMPACT_ATOMS: atom_id res chain seq x y z
N MET A 1 -28.96 -14.38 41.75
CA MET A 1 -29.33 -14.77 40.38
C MET A 1 -29.91 -13.55 39.70
N ALA A 2 -29.09 -12.81 38.96
CA ALA A 2 -29.54 -11.66 38.19
C ALA A 2 -28.54 -11.31 37.08
N GLN A 3 -29.12 -11.07 35.90
CA GLN A 3 -28.71 -10.19 34.80
C GLN A 3 -27.94 -10.80 33.61
N GLN A 4 -28.71 -10.87 32.50
CA GLN A 4 -28.25 -10.85 31.11
C GLN A 4 -27.51 -9.55 30.81
N GLN A 5 -26.53 -9.60 29.91
CA GLN A 5 -26.11 -8.44 29.11
C GLN A 5 -25.62 -8.87 27.73
N THR A 6 -26.45 -8.59 26.74
CA THR A 6 -26.13 -8.47 25.31
C THR A 6 -25.15 -7.34 25.08
N ILE A 7 -24.06 -7.59 24.34
CA ILE A 7 -23.26 -6.53 23.72
C ILE A 7 -22.92 -6.97 22.29
N GLY A 8 -23.61 -6.39 21.31
CA GLY A 8 -23.16 -6.40 19.92
C GLY A 8 -22.07 -5.35 19.73
N LEU A 9 -21.06 -5.62 18.90
CA LEU A 9 -20.09 -4.61 18.50
C LEU A 9 -19.76 -4.77 17.01
N HIS A 10 -20.13 -3.73 16.27
CA HIS A 10 -19.61 -3.40 14.95
C HIS A 10 -18.09 -3.59 14.97
N GLY A 11 -17.61 -4.52 14.16
CA GLY A 11 -16.19 -4.76 13.99
C GLY A 11 -15.54 -3.53 13.39
N THR A 12 -15.04 -2.64 14.24
CA THR A 12 -14.03 -1.66 13.86
C THR A 12 -12.86 -2.46 13.29
N VAL A 13 -12.73 -2.48 11.97
CA VAL A 13 -11.50 -2.92 11.31
C VAL A 13 -10.43 -1.92 11.69
N VAL A 14 -9.72 -2.23 12.78
CA VAL A 14 -8.46 -1.58 13.10
C VAL A 14 -7.52 -2.02 11.99
N ALA A 15 -7.38 -1.19 10.96
CA ALA A 15 -6.38 -1.39 9.92
C ALA A 15 -5.02 -1.28 10.59
N PHE A 16 -4.50 -2.42 11.06
CA PHE A 16 -3.13 -2.54 11.53
C PHE A 16 -2.26 -2.44 10.27
N ALA A 17 -1.99 -1.20 9.83
CA ALA A 17 -1.01 -0.96 8.81
C ALA A 17 0.31 -1.52 9.37
N PRO A 18 0.88 -2.59 8.77
CA PRO A 18 2.10 -3.16 9.30
C PRO A 18 3.20 -2.09 9.28
N PRO A 19 4.16 -2.13 10.21
CA PRO A 19 5.20 -1.10 10.37
C PRO A 19 6.02 -0.82 9.08
N ALA A 20 5.92 -1.69 8.07
CA ALA A 20 6.49 -1.48 6.74
C ALA A 20 5.86 -0.30 5.97
N ALA A 21 4.54 -0.08 6.08
CA ALA A 21 3.84 1.03 5.43
C ALA A 21 4.29 2.40 6.00
N ALA A 22 4.56 2.45 7.30
CA ALA A 22 4.97 3.65 8.03
C ALA A 22 6.37 4.18 7.65
N ARG A 23 7.16 3.42 6.87
CA ARG A 23 8.53 3.79 6.47
C ARG A 23 8.68 4.18 5.00
N LEU A 24 7.59 4.27 4.25
CA LEU A 24 7.63 4.71 2.85
C LEU A 24 7.65 6.23 2.76
N THR A 25 8.50 6.77 1.87
CA THR A 25 8.47 8.22 1.58
C THR A 25 7.20 8.58 0.79
N PRO A 26 6.79 9.85 0.77
CA PRO A 26 5.61 10.29 0.00
C PRO A 26 5.68 9.87 -1.48
N THR A 27 6.85 10.00 -2.11
CA THR A 27 7.05 9.56 -3.50
C THR A 27 6.95 8.04 -3.64
N GLN A 28 7.46 7.26 -2.68
CA GLN A 28 7.34 5.80 -2.69
C GLN A 28 5.88 5.35 -2.55
N LEU A 29 5.08 6.06 -1.75
CA LEU A 29 3.64 5.81 -1.64
C LEU A 29 2.92 6.05 -2.97
N LYS A 30 3.22 7.17 -3.66
CA LYS A 30 2.62 7.44 -4.98
C LYS A 30 3.03 6.41 -6.04
N VAL A 31 4.30 5.97 -6.03
CA VAL A 31 4.74 4.88 -6.91
C VAL A 31 4.02 3.57 -6.56
N LEU A 32 3.89 3.25 -5.27
CA LEU A 32 3.18 2.06 -4.80
C LEU A 32 1.71 2.07 -5.24
N GLU A 33 1.04 3.23 -5.17
CA GLU A 33 -0.31 3.45 -5.64
C GLU A 33 -0.45 3.17 -7.13
N GLY A 34 0.41 3.79 -7.96
CA GLY A 34 0.39 3.52 -9.40
C GLY A 34 0.66 2.03 -9.72
N VAL A 35 1.52 1.37 -8.95
CA VAL A 35 1.78 -0.06 -9.11
C VAL A 35 0.55 -0.89 -8.77
N TYR A 36 -0.11 -0.58 -7.65
CA TYR A 36 -1.32 -1.23 -7.19
C TYR A 36 -2.47 -1.07 -8.19
N SER A 37 -2.60 0.11 -8.80
CA SER A 37 -3.56 0.41 -9.87
C SER A 37 -3.20 -0.19 -11.24
N GLY A 38 -2.09 -0.94 -11.33
CA GLY A 38 -1.67 -1.60 -12.58
C GLY A 38 -0.94 -0.70 -13.59
N LEU A 39 -0.58 0.53 -13.23
CA LEU A 39 0.06 1.49 -14.13
C LEU A 39 1.52 1.13 -14.47
N LEU A 40 1.89 1.27 -15.73
CA LEU A 40 3.27 1.05 -16.18
C LEU A 40 4.22 2.11 -15.59
N ASN A 41 5.51 1.79 -15.46
CA ASN A 41 6.50 2.73 -14.94
C ASN A 41 6.52 4.05 -15.73
N LYS A 42 6.28 3.98 -17.05
CA LYS A 42 6.18 5.16 -17.92
C LYS A 42 4.96 6.03 -17.60
N GLN A 43 3.83 5.43 -17.25
CA GLN A 43 2.61 6.15 -16.85
C GLN A 43 2.81 6.80 -15.48
N ILE A 44 3.34 6.04 -14.51
CA ILE A 44 3.69 6.57 -13.18
C ILE A 44 4.69 7.73 -13.29
N ALA A 45 5.69 7.60 -14.17
CA ALA A 45 6.68 8.65 -14.41
C ALA A 45 6.03 9.93 -14.95
N TYR A 46 5.10 9.78 -15.91
CA TYR A 46 4.32 10.89 -16.46
C TYR A 46 3.46 11.57 -15.38
N ASP A 47 2.70 10.79 -14.61
CA ASP A 47 1.81 11.30 -13.55
C ASP A 47 2.56 12.02 -12.43
N LEU A 48 3.79 11.58 -12.14
CA LEU A 48 4.63 12.17 -11.11
C LEU A 48 5.59 13.26 -11.62
N GLY A 49 5.64 13.49 -12.94
CA GLY A 49 6.56 14.46 -13.54
C GLY A 49 8.04 14.11 -13.34
N ILE A 50 8.39 12.82 -13.29
CA ILE A 50 9.76 12.33 -13.08
C ILE A 50 10.20 11.40 -14.21
N ALA A 51 11.49 11.07 -14.29
CA ALA A 51 11.99 10.11 -15.26
C ALA A 51 11.58 8.66 -14.91
N GLU A 52 11.36 7.82 -15.94
CA GLU A 52 11.05 6.39 -15.75
C GLU A 52 12.15 5.65 -14.97
N ALA A 53 13.42 6.03 -15.17
CA ALA A 53 14.55 5.50 -14.40
C ALA A 53 14.41 5.79 -12.90
N THR A 54 13.88 6.96 -12.53
CA THR A 54 13.59 7.34 -11.14
C THR A 54 12.48 6.47 -10.55
N VAL A 55 11.44 6.16 -11.32
CA VAL A 55 10.39 5.21 -10.90
C VAL A 55 10.98 3.81 -10.66
N LYS A 56 11.89 3.34 -11.53
CA LYS A 56 12.60 2.06 -11.35
C LYS A 56 13.47 2.03 -10.08
N ALA A 57 14.12 3.15 -9.75
CA ALA A 57 14.87 3.29 -8.50
C ALA A 57 13.95 3.20 -7.28
N HIS A 58 12.81 3.91 -7.30
CA HIS A 58 11.81 3.82 -6.25
C HIS A 58 11.21 2.41 -6.12
N MET A 59 10.95 1.72 -7.23
CA MET A 59 10.49 0.33 -7.24
C MET A 59 11.50 -0.61 -6.56
N THR A 60 12.79 -0.46 -6.87
CA THR A 60 13.86 -1.24 -6.22
C THR A 60 13.89 -0.99 -4.72
N ALA A 61 13.76 0.26 -4.30
CA ALA A 61 13.70 0.62 -2.89
C ALA A 61 12.43 0.06 -2.20
N LEU A 62 11.28 0.07 -2.87
CA LEU A 62 10.03 -0.53 -2.39
C LEU A 62 10.21 -2.04 -2.19
N MET A 63 10.73 -2.75 -3.19
CA MET A 63 10.99 -4.18 -3.10
C MET A 63 11.88 -4.54 -1.90
N ARG A 64 12.95 -3.76 -1.68
CA ARG A 64 13.83 -3.93 -0.50
C ARG A 64 13.11 -3.65 0.81
N LYS A 65 12.33 -2.57 0.90
CA LYS A 65 11.61 -2.18 2.13
C LYS A 65 10.47 -3.14 2.49
N LEU A 66 9.79 -3.66 1.49
CA LEU A 66 8.67 -4.60 1.66
C LEU A 66 9.14 -6.06 1.69
N ASN A 67 10.44 -6.31 1.51
CA ASN A 67 11.05 -7.64 1.43
C ASN A 67 10.41 -8.55 0.37
N VAL A 68 10.16 -7.99 -0.82
CA VAL A 68 9.57 -8.69 -1.97
C VAL A 68 10.50 -8.66 -3.17
N ARG A 69 10.27 -9.55 -4.14
CA ARG A 69 11.19 -9.79 -5.26
C ARG A 69 10.68 -9.31 -6.61
N ASN A 70 9.38 -9.07 -6.75
CA ASN A 70 8.80 -8.65 -8.02
C ASN A 70 7.64 -7.67 -7.83
N ARG A 71 7.26 -7.02 -8.93
CA ARG A 71 6.18 -6.02 -8.97
C ARG A 71 4.84 -6.58 -8.50
N THR A 72 4.51 -7.81 -8.86
CA THR A 72 3.26 -8.45 -8.43
C THR A 72 3.21 -8.59 -6.90
N GLN A 73 4.31 -9.01 -6.29
CA GLN A 73 4.44 -9.10 -4.84
C GLN A 73 4.40 -7.72 -4.17
N VAL A 74 4.89 -6.66 -4.83
CA VAL A 74 4.72 -5.27 -4.35
C VAL A 74 3.23 -4.90 -4.30
N ALA A 75 2.46 -5.21 -5.35
CA ALA A 75 1.02 -4.95 -5.38
C ALA A 75 0.24 -5.76 -4.32
N LEU A 76 0.59 -7.04 -4.15
CA LEU A 76 0.00 -7.89 -3.10
C LEU A 76 0.35 -7.38 -1.69
N ALA A 77 1.60 -6.95 -1.47
CA ALA A 77 2.00 -6.33 -0.22
C ALA A 77 1.19 -5.05 0.04
N ALA A 78 0.97 -4.21 -0.99
CA ALA A 78 0.09 -3.05 -0.87
C ALA A 78 -1.33 -3.43 -0.45
N GLN A 79 -1.91 -4.46 -1.07
CA GLN A 79 -3.22 -4.98 -0.68
C GLN A 79 -3.26 -5.42 0.79
N ALA A 80 -2.27 -6.18 1.25
CA ALA A 80 -2.16 -6.63 2.63
C ALA A 80 -1.98 -5.48 3.64
N MET A 81 -1.43 -4.35 3.20
CA MET A 81 -1.33 -3.11 3.99
C MET A 81 -2.65 -2.30 4.03
N GLY A 82 -3.73 -2.80 3.41
CA GLY A 82 -5.02 -2.10 3.35
C GLY A 82 -5.07 -0.99 2.30
N PHE A 83 -4.12 -0.93 1.36
CA PHE A 83 -4.02 0.16 0.39
C PHE A 83 -5.26 0.27 -0.51
N GLY A 84 -5.87 -0.87 -0.88
CA GLY A 84 -7.12 -0.89 -1.66
C GLY A 84 -8.34 -0.37 -0.92
N GLN A 85 -8.37 -0.47 0.41
CA GLN A 85 -9.48 0.06 1.23
C GLN A 85 -9.35 1.58 1.44
N ARG A 86 -8.14 2.13 1.28
CA ARG A 86 -7.84 3.56 1.41
C ARG A 86 -8.18 4.38 0.16
N LEU A 87 -8.23 3.75 -1.01
CA LEU A 87 -8.56 4.40 -2.29
C LEU A 87 -10.06 4.38 -2.60
N ALA A 88 -10.82 3.52 -1.92
CA ALA A 88 -12.26 3.34 -2.15
C ALA A 88 -13.15 4.26 -1.28
N GLY A 89 -12.56 5.28 -0.65
CA GLY A 89 -13.23 6.22 0.25
C GLY A 89 -13.15 7.66 -0.24
#